data_AF-L8IEW8-F1
#
_entry.id   AF-L8IEW8-F1
#
_cell.length_a   1.000
_cell.length_b   1.000
_cell.length_c   1.000
_cell.angle_alpha   90.00
_cell.angle_beta   90.00
_cell.angle_gamma   90.00
#
_symmetry.space_group_name_H-M   'P 1'
#
loop_
_entity.id
_entity.type
_entity.pdbx_description
1 polymer ?
#
loop_
_entity_poly.entity_id
_entity_poly.type
_entity_poly.pdbx_seq_one_letter_code
_entity_poly.pdbx_strand_id
1 'polypeptide(L)'
;MESSVLLSLLVLSLLLVNVQGPALTDWFFPQRCPRIQGNCEFKERDECSKNKKCPKHEKCCFFSCGRKCLNLQQDICSMPKEAGPCMALFHRWWYDKTNNSCSSFIYGGCRGNNNNFQSQAVCQSACSAKGHCPRNRVRCEIQERDLCTNSRDCPKKMKCCQFSCGKKCLDIDKGN
;
A
#
# COMPACT_ATOMS: atom_id res chain seq x y z
N MET A 1 51.98 18.95 4.39
CA MET A 1 51.39 17.85 5.20
C MET A 1 49.87 17.87 5.23
N GLU A 2 49.17 18.89 4.70
CA GLU A 2 47.70 18.93 4.74
C GLU A 2 47.00 18.18 3.59
N SER A 3 47.63 18.08 2.42
CA SER A 3 47.02 17.44 1.24
C SER A 3 46.83 15.92 1.39
N SER A 4 47.75 15.23 2.08
CA SER A 4 47.68 13.78 2.30
C SER A 4 46.58 13.36 3.28
N VAL A 5 46.24 14.23 4.24
CA VAL A 5 45.17 13.98 5.22
C VAL A 5 43.80 14.10 4.55
N LEU A 6 43.63 15.10 3.68
CA LEU A 6 42.41 15.28 2.88
C LEU A 6 42.17 14.12 1.90
N LEU A 7 43.21 13.66 1.20
CA LEU A 7 43.11 12.48 0.34
C LEU A 7 42.76 11.22 1.12
N SER A 8 43.30 11.04 2.33
CA SER A 8 42.99 9.89 3.18
C SER A 8 41.54 9.90 3.67
N LEU A 9 41.01 11.07 4.06
CA LEU A 9 39.61 11.24 4.46
C LEU A 9 38.63 11.09 3.28
N LEU A 10 39.02 11.54 2.08
CA LEU A 10 38.23 11.34 0.85
C LEU A 10 38.18 9.86 0.46
N VAL A 11 39.29 9.12 0.60
CA VAL A 11 39.31 7.67 0.35
C VAL A 11 38.47 6.93 1.41
N LEU A 12 38.54 7.32 2.68
CA LEU A 12 37.72 6.71 3.74
C LEU A 12 36.22 6.95 3.53
N SER A 13 35.84 8.15 3.10
CA SER A 13 34.44 8.50 2.80
C SER A 13 33.93 7.77 1.56
N LEU A 14 34.73 7.62 0.50
CA LEU A 14 34.37 6.81 -0.67
C LEU A 14 34.21 5.33 -0.33
N LEU A 15 35.01 4.78 0.59
CA LEU A 15 34.86 3.40 1.07
C LEU A 15 33.60 3.21 1.92
N LEU A 16 33.19 4.22 2.72
CA LEU A 16 31.97 4.16 3.54
C LEU A 16 30.67 4.33 2.71
N VAL A 17 30.70 5.07 1.61
CA VAL A 17 29.54 5.23 0.72
C VAL A 17 29.20 3.91 -0.01
N ASN A 18 30.19 3.06 -0.28
CA ASN A 18 29.99 1.75 -0.90
C ASN A 18 29.47 0.65 0.06
N VAL A 19 29.31 0.96 1.36
CA VAL A 19 28.77 0.03 2.38
C VAL A 19 27.27 0.29 2.64
N GLN A 20 26.61 1.15 1.88
CA GLN A 20 25.15 1.32 1.97
C GLN A 20 24.42 0.25 1.15
N GLY A 21 24.65 -1.01 1.53
CA GLY A 21 23.72 -2.07 1.21
C GLY A 21 22.38 -1.85 1.94
N PRO A 22 21.27 -2.42 1.44
CA PRO A 22 19.93 -2.30 2.04
C PRO A 22 19.83 -2.79 3.50
N ALA A 23 20.85 -3.45 4.03
CA ALA A 23 20.91 -3.95 5.40
C ALA A 23 21.14 -2.86 6.47
N LEU A 24 21.73 -1.70 6.13
CA LEU A 24 22.00 -0.65 7.13
C LEU A 24 20.77 0.21 7.45
N THR A 25 19.85 0.40 6.51
CA THR A 25 18.61 1.16 6.73
C THR A 25 17.62 0.40 7.62
N ASP A 26 17.67 -0.94 7.62
CA ASP A 26 16.84 -1.82 8.44
C ASP A 26 17.13 -1.70 9.96
N TRP A 27 18.32 -1.25 10.35
CA TRP A 27 18.70 -1.05 11.76
C TRP A 27 18.11 0.24 12.37
N PHE A 28 18.00 1.30 11.57
CA PHE A 28 17.52 2.60 12.05
C PHE A 28 15.99 2.72 12.07
N PHE A 29 15.28 1.98 11.23
CA PHE A 29 13.82 2.00 11.17
C PHE A 29 13.26 0.60 10.96
N PRO A 30 13.02 -0.18 12.04
CA PRO A 30 12.45 -1.50 11.89
C PRO A 30 11.07 -1.40 11.21
N GLN A 31 10.94 -1.98 10.03
CA GLN A 31 9.68 -1.94 9.26
C GLN A 31 8.53 -2.48 10.12
N ARG A 32 7.52 -1.66 10.35
CA ARG A 32 6.35 -2.03 11.16
C ARG A 32 5.27 -2.62 10.26
N CYS A 33 4.43 -3.47 10.84
CA CYS A 33 3.25 -3.97 10.14
C CYS A 33 2.37 -2.80 9.65
N PRO A 34 1.77 -2.92 8.46
CA PRO A 34 0.85 -1.90 7.96
C PRO A 34 -0.34 -1.75 8.92
N ARG A 35 -0.72 -0.51 9.23
CA ARG A 35 -1.94 -0.20 9.97
C ARG A 35 -3.10 -0.11 8.98
N ILE A 36 -3.78 -1.22 8.76
CA ILE A 36 -5.04 -1.24 8.02
C ILE A 36 -6.17 -0.99 9.00
N GLN A 37 -7.06 -0.07 8.65
CA GLN A 37 -8.23 0.26 9.44
C GLN A 37 -9.46 0.00 8.56
N GLY A 38 -10.22 -1.04 8.90
CA GLY A 38 -11.46 -1.36 8.20
C GLY A 38 -12.30 -2.31 9.02
N ASN A 39 -13.61 -2.22 8.86
CA ASN A 39 -14.54 -3.10 9.55
C ASN A 39 -14.47 -4.48 8.90
N CYS A 40 -14.13 -5.47 9.72
CA CYS A 40 -14.19 -6.89 9.36
C CYS A 40 -15.58 -7.42 9.68
N GLU A 41 -16.17 -8.15 8.74
CA GLU A 41 -17.45 -8.83 8.95
C GLU A 41 -17.27 -10.01 9.92
N PHE A 42 -16.18 -10.76 9.73
CA PHE A 42 -15.76 -11.83 10.61
C PHE A 42 -14.24 -11.90 10.71
N LYS A 43 -13.74 -12.41 11.83
CA LYS A 43 -12.30 -12.66 12.01
C LYS A 43 -11.87 -13.85 11.14
N GLU A 44 -10.87 -13.65 10.29
CA GLU A 44 -10.25 -14.73 9.52
C GLU A 44 -9.41 -15.64 10.42
N ARG A 45 -9.20 -16.89 9.99
CA ARG A 45 -8.27 -17.80 10.65
C ARG A 45 -6.86 -17.21 10.59
N ASP A 46 -6.21 -17.12 11.74
CA ASP A 46 -4.83 -16.67 11.85
C ASP A 46 -3.88 -17.71 11.19
N GLU A 47 -3.09 -17.27 10.22
CA GLU A 47 -2.05 -18.06 9.53
C GLU A 47 -0.80 -18.21 10.40
N CYS A 48 -0.52 -17.20 11.24
CA CYS A 48 0.65 -17.14 12.10
C CYS A 48 0.30 -16.61 13.49
N SER A 49 1.07 -17.03 14.49
CA SER A 49 1.00 -16.49 15.85
C SER A 49 2.13 -15.52 16.18
N LYS A 50 3.31 -15.70 15.58
CA LYS A 50 4.53 -14.89 15.78
C LYS A 50 5.45 -14.92 14.56
N ASN A 51 6.33 -13.93 14.42
CA ASN A 51 7.23 -13.78 13.26
C ASN A 51 8.04 -15.06 12.95
N LYS A 52 8.55 -15.77 13.98
CA LYS A 52 9.32 -17.03 13.80
C LYS A 52 8.51 -18.16 13.10
N LYS A 53 7.19 -18.06 13.02
CA LYS A 53 6.34 -19.03 12.32
C LYS A 53 6.13 -18.69 10.85
N CYS A 54 6.56 -17.51 10.41
CA CYS A 54 6.51 -17.13 9.01
C CYS A 54 7.81 -17.54 8.29
N PRO A 55 7.73 -17.91 7.01
CA PRO A 55 8.92 -18.19 6.20
C PRO A 55 9.73 -16.91 5.92
N LYS A 56 11.00 -17.06 5.50
CA LYS A 56 11.81 -16.01 4.85
C LYS A 56 11.76 -14.61 5.51
N HIS A 57 12.08 -14.51 6.80
CA HIS A 57 12.13 -13.24 7.55
C HIS A 57 10.85 -12.38 7.50
N GLU A 58 9.72 -12.95 7.12
CA GLU A 58 8.43 -12.28 7.10
C GLU A 58 7.96 -11.97 8.53
N LYS A 59 7.09 -10.96 8.65
CA LYS A 59 6.48 -10.59 9.93
C LYS A 59 5.07 -11.10 10.00
N CYS A 60 4.70 -11.58 11.19
CA CYS A 60 3.35 -11.97 11.50
C CYS A 60 2.56 -10.71 11.87
N CYS A 61 1.76 -10.22 10.94
CA CYS A 61 1.04 -8.96 11.05
C CYS A 61 -0.46 -9.22 11.13
N PHE A 62 -1.17 -8.44 11.94
CA PHE A 62 -2.62 -8.35 11.81
C PHE A 62 -2.93 -7.58 10.52
N PHE A 63 -3.47 -8.27 9.52
CA PHE A 63 -3.64 -7.77 8.16
C PHE A 63 -4.96 -8.25 7.57
N SER A 64 -5.66 -7.36 6.87
CA SER A 64 -7.05 -7.57 6.44
C SER A 64 -7.93 -7.83 7.66
N CYS A 65 -8.17 -9.10 8.03
CA CYS A 65 -9.04 -9.49 9.14
C CYS A 65 -8.51 -10.68 9.97
N GLY A 66 -7.20 -10.94 9.92
CA GLY A 66 -6.53 -11.99 10.69
C GLY A 66 -5.02 -11.79 10.72
N ARG A 67 -4.28 -12.66 11.42
CA ARG A 67 -2.80 -12.65 11.39
C ARG A 67 -2.31 -13.36 10.14
N LYS A 68 -1.52 -12.66 9.31
CA LYS A 68 -0.91 -13.20 8.08
C LYS A 68 0.59 -12.98 8.09
N CYS A 69 1.30 -13.84 7.37
CA CYS A 69 2.73 -13.64 7.12
C CYS A 69 2.92 -12.64 5.98
N LEU A 70 3.60 -11.53 6.28
CA LEU A 70 3.84 -10.46 5.32
C LEU A 70 5.33 -10.26 5.10
N ASN A 71 5.73 -10.24 3.83
CA ASN A 71 6.97 -9.64 3.41
C ASN A 71 6.79 -8.11 3.32
N LEU A 72 7.37 -7.37 4.26
CA LEU A 72 7.20 -5.92 4.34
C LEU A 72 7.92 -5.14 3.22
N GLN A 73 8.78 -5.81 2.44
CA GLN A 73 9.40 -5.24 1.24
C GLN A 73 8.52 -5.43 -0.02
N GLN A 74 7.50 -6.29 0.05
CA GLN A 74 6.61 -6.57 -1.08
C GLN A 74 5.39 -5.66 -1.06
N ASP A 75 5.12 -5.01 -2.20
CA ASP A 75 3.90 -4.24 -2.37
C ASP A 75 2.70 -5.17 -2.66
N ILE A 76 1.93 -5.45 -1.61
CA ILE A 76 0.72 -6.28 -1.66
C ILE A 76 -0.27 -5.75 -2.70
N CYS A 77 -0.39 -4.43 -2.81
CA CYS A 77 -1.36 -3.78 -3.68
C CYS A 77 -0.98 -3.85 -5.17
N SER A 78 0.25 -4.28 -5.47
CA SER A 78 0.70 -4.56 -6.84
C SER A 78 0.54 -6.03 -7.24
N MET A 79 0.15 -6.92 -6.34
CA MET A 79 -0.02 -8.34 -6.65
C MET A 79 -1.30 -8.59 -7.48
N PRO A 80 -1.34 -9.62 -8.34
CA PRO A 80 -2.56 -9.97 -9.06
C PRO A 80 -3.61 -10.56 -8.12
N LYS A 81 -4.89 -10.58 -8.52
CA LYS A 81 -5.88 -11.45 -7.88
C LYS A 81 -5.50 -12.91 -8.06
N GLU A 82 -5.65 -13.70 -7.01
CA GLU A 82 -5.31 -15.12 -7.04
C GLU A 82 -6.37 -15.94 -6.32
N ALA A 83 -7.16 -16.68 -7.11
CA ALA A 83 -8.22 -17.54 -6.58
C ALA A 83 -7.65 -18.74 -5.80
N GLY A 84 -6.46 -19.21 -6.19
CA GLY A 84 -5.88 -20.44 -5.68
C GLY A 84 -6.60 -21.69 -6.21
N PRO A 85 -6.13 -22.90 -5.84
CA PRO A 85 -6.59 -24.16 -6.41
C PRO A 85 -7.82 -24.75 -5.70
N CYS A 86 -8.21 -24.23 -4.53
CA CYS A 86 -9.39 -24.69 -3.81
C CYS A 86 -10.68 -24.20 -4.48
N MET A 87 -11.81 -24.89 -4.23
CA MET A 87 -13.08 -24.69 -4.95
C MET A 87 -14.18 -24.05 -4.10
N ALA A 88 -13.84 -23.43 -2.95
CA ALA A 88 -14.84 -22.68 -2.19
C ALA A 88 -15.17 -21.34 -2.89
N LEU A 89 -16.36 -20.81 -2.61
CA LEU A 89 -16.85 -19.57 -3.23
C LEU A 89 -16.82 -18.41 -2.24
N PHE A 90 -15.62 -17.94 -1.90
CA PHE A 90 -15.50 -16.76 -1.02
C PHE A 90 -15.50 -15.47 -1.85
N HIS A 91 -16.51 -14.63 -1.66
CA HIS A 91 -16.48 -13.26 -2.18
C HIS A 91 -15.41 -12.45 -1.46
N ARG A 92 -14.46 -11.90 -2.22
CA ARG A 92 -13.34 -11.11 -1.71
C ARG A 92 -13.10 -9.90 -2.59
N TRP A 93 -12.30 -8.98 -2.08
CA TRP A 93 -11.87 -7.76 -2.76
C TRP A 93 -10.37 -7.81 -2.99
N TRP A 94 -9.94 -7.37 -4.16
CA TRP A 94 -8.53 -7.17 -4.47
C TRP A 94 -8.34 -5.76 -5.04
N TYR A 95 -7.15 -5.21 -4.85
CA TYR A 95 -6.78 -3.92 -5.43
C TYR A 95 -6.29 -4.12 -6.86
N ASP A 96 -7.05 -3.60 -7.81
CA ASP A 96 -6.66 -3.54 -9.21
C ASP A 96 -5.80 -2.30 -9.44
N LYS A 97 -4.48 -2.48 -9.51
CA LYS A 97 -3.52 -1.40 -9.73
C LYS A 97 -3.70 -0.70 -11.08
N THR A 98 -4.16 -1.41 -12.11
CA THR A 98 -4.44 -0.81 -13.41
C THR A 98 -5.56 0.21 -13.26
N ASN A 99 -6.61 -0.17 -12.53
CA ASN A 99 -7.79 0.65 -12.30
C ASN A 99 -7.65 1.61 -11.10
N ASN A 100 -6.63 1.43 -10.26
CA ASN A 100 -6.48 2.07 -8.96
C ASN A 100 -7.77 1.98 -8.12
N SER A 101 -8.40 0.81 -8.14
CA SER A 101 -9.69 0.58 -7.49
C SER A 101 -9.75 -0.81 -6.87
N CYS A 102 -10.54 -0.95 -5.81
CA CYS A 102 -10.86 -2.26 -5.25
C CYS A 102 -12.01 -2.89 -6.04
N SER A 103 -11.81 -4.11 -6.51
CA SER A 103 -12.77 -4.88 -7.30
C SER A 103 -13.04 -6.23 -6.63
N SER A 104 -14.24 -6.78 -6.79
CA SER A 104 -14.58 -8.08 -6.25
C SER A 104 -14.01 -9.23 -7.09
N PHE A 105 -13.70 -10.35 -6.45
CA PHE A 105 -13.36 -11.62 -7.11
C PHE A 105 -13.77 -12.80 -6.21
N ILE A 106 -13.74 -14.01 -6.78
CA ILE A 106 -13.97 -15.25 -6.02
C ILE A 106 -12.62 -15.84 -5.62
N TYR A 107 -12.44 -16.04 -4.31
CA TYR A 107 -11.31 -16.74 -3.74
C TYR A 107 -11.70 -18.18 -3.39
N GLY A 108 -10.88 -19.12 -3.87
CA GLY A 108 -11.05 -20.57 -3.70
C GLY A 108 -10.90 -21.06 -2.26
N GLY A 109 -10.33 -20.23 -1.36
CA GLY A 109 -10.19 -20.53 0.06
C GLY A 109 -8.80 -20.99 0.49
N CYS A 110 -7.88 -21.27 -0.43
CA CYS A 110 -6.50 -21.63 -0.10
C CYS A 110 -5.49 -21.13 -1.14
N ARG A 111 -4.23 -20.98 -0.72
CA ARG A 111 -3.07 -20.65 -1.57
C ARG A 111 -3.31 -19.48 -2.54
N GLY A 112 -4.01 -18.44 -2.09
CA GLY A 112 -3.99 -17.14 -2.75
C GLY A 112 -2.83 -16.29 -2.24
N ASN A 113 -2.83 -15.00 -2.60
CA ASN A 113 -1.89 -14.02 -2.06
C ASN A 113 -2.57 -12.96 -1.18
N ASN A 114 -1.77 -12.00 -0.69
CA ASN A 114 -2.24 -11.00 0.28
C ASN A 114 -3.06 -9.86 -0.34
N ASN A 115 -3.16 -9.74 -1.68
CA ASN A 115 -4.09 -8.82 -2.33
C ASN A 115 -5.52 -9.41 -2.33
N ASN A 116 -6.01 -9.68 -1.12
CA ASN A 116 -7.24 -10.41 -0.85
C ASN A 116 -7.81 -9.91 0.48
N PHE A 117 -8.90 -9.16 0.39
CA PHE A 117 -9.53 -8.44 1.48
C PHE A 117 -10.99 -8.87 1.63
N GLN A 118 -11.49 -8.87 2.87
CA GLN A 118 -12.87 -9.27 3.16
C GLN A 118 -13.89 -8.25 2.65
N SER A 119 -13.57 -6.96 2.72
CA SER A 119 -14.47 -5.88 2.31
C SER A 119 -13.77 -4.85 1.42
N GLN A 120 -14.56 -4.11 0.63
CA GLN A 120 -14.08 -3.01 -0.19
C GLN A 120 -13.37 -1.95 0.66
N ALA A 121 -13.93 -1.64 1.83
CA ALA A 121 -13.37 -0.65 2.76
C ALA A 121 -11.99 -1.09 3.29
N VAL A 122 -11.82 -2.36 3.67
CA VAL A 122 -10.52 -2.90 4.09
C VAL A 122 -9.50 -2.82 2.95
N CYS A 123 -9.90 -3.19 1.73
CA CYS A 123 -9.06 -3.07 0.55
C CYS A 123 -8.63 -1.62 0.28
N GLN A 124 -9.57 -0.68 0.32
CA GLN A 124 -9.30 0.74 0.11
C GLN A 124 -8.37 1.28 1.20
N SER A 125 -8.62 0.97 2.47
CA SER A 125 -7.71 1.39 3.55
C SER A 125 -6.30 0.80 3.41
N ALA A 126 -6.18 -0.40 2.84
CA ALA A 126 -4.88 -1.07 2.68
C ALA A 126 -4.10 -0.52 1.49
N CYS A 127 -4.78 -0.24 0.37
CA CYS A 127 -4.14 -0.05 -0.93
C CYS A 127 -4.42 1.29 -1.61
N SER A 128 -5.51 1.98 -1.27
CA SER A 128 -5.68 3.34 -1.73
C SER A 128 -4.66 4.20 -1.03
N ALA A 129 -3.78 4.84 -1.81
CA ALA A 129 -2.75 5.69 -1.25
C ALA A 129 -3.43 6.85 -0.49
N LYS A 130 -3.34 6.82 0.85
CA LYS A 130 -3.73 7.96 1.69
C LYS A 130 -3.03 9.19 1.15
N GLY A 131 -3.76 10.28 0.98
CA GLY A 131 -3.18 11.45 0.36
C GLY A 131 -3.16 11.46 -1.18
N HIS A 132 -3.79 10.55 -1.91
CA HIS A 132 -3.84 10.63 -3.39
C HIS A 132 -5.27 10.79 -3.90
N CYS A 133 -5.40 11.47 -5.04
CA CYS A 133 -6.69 11.68 -5.67
C CYS A 133 -7.26 10.37 -6.25
N PRO A 134 -8.58 10.14 -6.12
CA PRO A 134 -9.23 9.02 -6.80
C PRO A 134 -9.04 9.18 -8.31
N ARG A 135 -8.74 8.09 -9.02
CA ARG A 135 -8.72 8.13 -10.47
C ARG A 135 -10.14 8.07 -11.00
N ASN A 136 -10.53 9.08 -11.75
CA ASN A 136 -11.76 9.05 -12.51
C ASN A 136 -11.48 8.61 -13.96
N ARG A 137 -12.27 7.65 -14.47
CA ARG A 137 -12.16 7.10 -15.85
C ARG A 137 -13.35 7.46 -16.74
N VAL A 138 -14.17 8.42 -16.33
CA VAL A 138 -15.28 8.91 -17.16
C VAL A 138 -14.69 9.58 -18.40
N ARG A 139 -15.10 9.10 -19.58
CA ARG A 139 -14.85 9.83 -20.83
C ARG A 139 -15.80 11.01 -20.86
N CYS A 140 -15.24 12.21 -20.88
CA CYS A 140 -16.01 13.43 -20.84
C CYS A 140 -16.21 13.96 -22.25
N GLU A 141 -17.47 14.11 -22.63
CA GLU A 141 -17.86 14.82 -23.85
C GLU A 141 -17.99 16.33 -23.58
N ILE A 142 -18.33 16.69 -22.33
CA ILE A 142 -18.45 18.06 -21.85
C ILE A 142 -17.61 18.19 -20.58
N GLN A 143 -16.79 19.23 -20.51
CA GLN A 143 -16.01 19.55 -19.32
C GLN A 143 -16.88 20.32 -18.31
N GLU A 144 -16.98 19.82 -17.08
CA GLU A 144 -17.54 20.56 -15.95
C GLU A 144 -16.57 21.67 -15.53
N ARG A 145 -17.11 22.75 -14.95
CA ARG A 145 -16.28 23.82 -14.39
C ARG A 145 -15.38 23.28 -13.29
N ASP A 146 -14.08 23.51 -13.41
CA ASP A 146 -13.11 23.23 -12.36
C ASP A 146 -13.34 24.15 -11.15
N LEU A 147 -13.52 23.55 -9.96
CA LEU A 147 -13.65 24.26 -8.69
C LEU A 147 -12.29 24.56 -8.04
N CYS A 148 -11.22 23.96 -8.54
CA CYS A 148 -9.85 24.19 -8.11
C CYS A 148 -8.89 23.94 -9.27
N THR A 149 -7.75 24.63 -9.28
CA THR A 149 -6.68 24.39 -10.26
C THR A 149 -5.60 23.50 -9.67
N ASN A 150 -5.30 23.67 -8.38
CA ASN A 150 -4.28 22.94 -7.64
C ASN A 150 -4.68 22.80 -6.16
N SER A 151 -3.98 21.95 -5.39
CA SER A 151 -4.34 21.63 -4.00
C SER A 151 -4.21 22.80 -3.02
N ARG A 152 -3.54 23.90 -3.37
CA ARG A 152 -3.46 25.10 -2.51
C ARG A 152 -4.73 25.94 -2.57
N ASP A 153 -5.51 25.80 -3.64
CA ASP A 153 -6.81 26.48 -3.80
C ASP A 153 -7.88 25.85 -2.89
N CYS A 154 -7.60 24.66 -2.36
CA CYS A 154 -8.54 23.92 -1.53
C CYS A 154 -8.41 24.29 -0.05
N PRO A 155 -9.53 24.40 0.69
CA PRO A 155 -9.49 24.68 2.11
C PRO A 155 -8.87 23.49 2.88
N LYS A 156 -8.23 23.79 4.02
CA LYS A 156 -7.61 22.80 4.90
C LYS A 156 -6.53 21.98 4.16
N LYS A 157 -6.33 20.70 4.50
CA LYS A 157 -5.37 19.79 3.85
C LYS A 157 -5.99 19.00 2.70
N MET A 158 -7.07 19.50 2.10
CA MET A 158 -7.76 18.84 1.00
C MET A 158 -6.91 18.89 -0.28
N LYS A 159 -7.11 17.94 -1.20
CA LYS A 159 -6.43 17.94 -2.51
C LYS A 159 -7.39 18.28 -3.63
N CYS A 160 -6.87 18.99 -4.61
CA CYS A 160 -7.58 19.24 -5.85
C CYS A 160 -7.46 18.01 -6.75
N CYS A 161 -8.58 17.34 -6.96
CA CYS A 161 -8.64 16.04 -7.62
C CYS A 161 -9.54 16.08 -8.84
N GLN A 162 -9.18 15.32 -9.88
CA GLN A 162 -10.06 15.08 -11.01
C GLN A 162 -11.25 14.26 -10.55
N PHE A 163 -12.46 14.78 -10.72
CA PHE A 163 -13.70 14.15 -10.31
C PHE A 163 -14.77 14.37 -11.38
N SER A 164 -15.31 13.28 -11.93
CA SER A 164 -16.16 13.35 -13.13
C SER A 164 -15.44 14.16 -14.23
N CYS A 165 -16.13 15.13 -14.81
CA CYS A 165 -15.62 15.92 -15.91
C CYS A 165 -15.01 17.26 -15.50
N GLY A 166 -14.57 17.40 -14.26
CA GLY A 166 -13.87 18.60 -13.77
C GLY A 166 -13.00 18.32 -12.55
N LYS A 167 -12.45 19.36 -11.93
CA LYS A 167 -11.63 19.27 -10.71
C LYS A 167 -12.39 19.77 -9.48
N LYS A 168 -12.29 19.03 -8.37
CA LYS A 168 -12.95 19.36 -7.09
C LYS A 168 -12.01 19.13 -5.91
N CYS A 169 -12.20 19.89 -4.84
CA CYS A 169 -11.46 19.70 -3.60
C CYS A 169 -12.02 18.51 -2.82
N LEU A 170 -11.19 17.50 -2.56
CA LEU A 170 -11.56 16.30 -1.82
C LEU A 170 -10.73 16.18 -0.54
N ASP A 171 -11.39 15.87 0.57
CA ASP A 171 -10.75 15.45 1.80
C ASP A 171 -10.38 13.96 1.66
N ILE A 172 -9.14 13.71 1.23
CA ILE A 172 -8.61 12.37 0.99
C ILE A 172 -8.20 11.62 2.26
N ASP A 173 -8.25 12.30 3.42
CA ASP A 173 -7.92 11.72 4.71
C ASP A 173 -9.18 11.32 5.51
N LYS A 174 -10.34 11.89 5.16
CA LYS A 174 -11.65 11.39 5.56
C LYS A 174 -12.24 10.50 4.46
N GLY A 175 -11.94 9.20 4.53
CA GLY A 175 -12.72 8.22 3.79
C GLY A 175 -14.21 8.35 4.18
N ASN A 176 -15.08 8.42 3.17
CA ASN A 176 -16.53 8.32 3.36
C ASN A 176 -16.91 7.01 4.05
#